data_AF-G4ZEM2-F1
#
_entry.id   AF-G4ZEM2-F1
#
_cell.length_a   1.000
_cell.length_b   1.000
_cell.length_c   1.000
_cell.angle_alpha   90.00
_cell.angle_beta   90.00
_cell.angle_gamma   90.00
#
_symmetry.space_group_name_H-M   'P 1'
#
loop_
_entity.id
_entity.type
_entity.pdbx_description
1 polymer ?
#
loop_
_entity_poly.entity_id
_entity_poly.type
_entity_poly.pdbx_seq_one_letter_code
_entity_poly.pdbx_strand_id
1 'polypeptide(L)'
;MRLALVLSLAALGAACATAADVSVCGDATYSLSEARGALCSGAGAAPEGTACPLRGDVAVADCHDYLPSFVEGSSCVAPEDAECRIVTGSTWGCVLPSIGCGDSGSGTPA
;
A
#
# COMPACT_ATOMS: atom_id res chain seq x y z
N MET A 1 7.53 -17.52 -58.17
CA MET A 1 7.83 -18.41 -57.04
C MET A 1 9.17 -17.95 -56.47
N ARG A 2 9.30 -17.39 -55.27
CA ARG A 2 8.67 -17.75 -53.99
C ARG A 2 8.50 -16.51 -53.10
N LEU A 3 7.29 -16.35 -52.55
CA LEU A 3 7.02 -15.54 -51.37
C LEU A 3 7.83 -16.11 -50.19
N ALA A 4 8.48 -15.24 -49.41
CA ALA A 4 8.83 -15.55 -48.03
C ALA A 4 8.47 -14.34 -47.17
N LEU A 5 7.22 -14.35 -46.71
CA LEU A 5 6.66 -13.51 -45.66
C LEU A 5 7.42 -13.82 -44.36
N VAL A 6 8.27 -12.91 -43.91
CA VAL A 6 8.95 -13.06 -42.62
C VAL A 6 8.01 -12.55 -41.54
N LEU A 7 7.32 -13.45 -40.84
CA LEU A 7 6.50 -13.11 -39.68
C LEU A 7 7.41 -12.67 -38.53
N SER A 8 7.44 -11.38 -38.25
CA SER A 8 8.03 -10.82 -37.04
C SER A 8 7.23 -11.25 -35.81
N LEU A 9 7.81 -12.09 -34.96
CA LEU A 9 7.27 -12.43 -33.64
C LEU A 9 7.28 -11.17 -32.76
N ALA A 10 6.11 -10.57 -32.56
CA ALA A 10 5.91 -9.62 -31.49
C ALA A 10 5.85 -10.39 -30.16
N ALA A 11 6.94 -10.36 -29.39
CA ALA A 11 6.90 -10.81 -28.00
C ALA A 11 6.08 -9.79 -27.19
N LEU A 12 4.80 -10.10 -26.93
CA LEU A 12 4.02 -9.39 -25.92
C LEU A 12 4.59 -9.78 -24.56
N GLY A 13 5.51 -8.96 -24.05
CA GLY A 13 5.92 -9.02 -22.66
C GLY A 13 4.72 -8.66 -21.78
N ALA A 14 4.05 -9.68 -21.22
CA ALA A 14 3.11 -9.47 -20.13
C ALA A 14 3.93 -9.07 -18.90
N ALA A 15 4.03 -7.77 -18.63
CA ALA A 15 4.47 -7.31 -17.33
C ALA A 15 3.45 -7.81 -16.31
N CYS A 16 3.82 -8.84 -15.54
CA CYS A 16 3.06 -9.22 -14.38
C CYS A 16 3.20 -8.06 -13.40
N ALA A 17 2.19 -7.19 -13.30
CA ALA A 17 2.16 -6.20 -12.24
C ALA A 17 2.09 -6.99 -10.94
N THR A 18 3.19 -7.07 -10.19
CA THR A 18 3.11 -7.66 -8.86
C THR A 18 2.46 -6.61 -7.96
N ALA A 19 1.49 -7.06 -7.19
CA ALA A 19 0.82 -6.26 -6.20
C ALA A 19 1.34 -6.71 -4.83
N ALA A 20 1.62 -5.75 -3.96
CA ALA A 20 2.11 -6.00 -2.63
C ALA A 20 1.10 -5.50 -1.60
N ASP A 21 0.87 -6.31 -0.59
CA ASP A 21 -0.10 -5.99 0.46
C ASP A 21 0.56 -5.07 1.50
N VAL A 22 -0.14 -3.98 1.82
CA VAL A 22 0.31 -2.93 2.72
C VAL A 22 -0.77 -2.67 3.75
N SER A 23 -0.44 -2.90 5.02
CA SER A 23 -1.32 -2.58 6.14
C SER A 23 -1.25 -1.11 6.49
N VAL A 24 -2.41 -0.50 6.71
CA VAL A 24 -2.51 0.87 7.23
C VAL A 24 -2.78 0.79 8.73
N CYS A 25 -2.00 1.53 9.52
CA CYS A 25 -2.13 1.48 10.97
C CYS A 25 -3.54 1.87 11.42
N GLY A 26 -4.13 1.03 12.27
CA GLY A 26 -5.48 1.21 12.80
C GLY A 26 -6.58 1.00 11.77
N ASP A 27 -6.25 0.48 10.59
CA ASP A 27 -7.16 0.29 9.46
C ASP A 27 -6.89 -1.06 8.76
N ALA A 28 -7.36 -1.23 7.53
CA ALA A 28 -7.31 -2.50 6.80
C ALA A 28 -5.99 -2.69 6.02
N THR A 29 -5.87 -3.82 5.32
CA THR A 29 -4.74 -4.15 4.44
C THR A 29 -5.14 -3.99 2.97
N TYR A 30 -4.33 -3.25 2.20
CA TYR A 30 -4.60 -2.84 0.82
C TYR A 30 -3.52 -3.38 -0.13
N SER A 31 -3.88 -3.71 -1.36
CA SER A 31 -2.91 -4.19 -2.35
C SER A 31 -2.44 -3.06 -3.26
N LEU A 32 -1.13 -2.80 -3.28
CA LEU A 32 -0.50 -1.74 -4.04
C LEU A 32 0.27 -2.31 -5.23
N SER A 33 0.04 -1.75 -6.42
CA SER A 33 0.87 -2.05 -7.60
C SER A 33 2.28 -1.49 -7.45
N GLU A 34 3.29 -2.22 -7.93
CA GLU A 34 4.68 -1.75 -8.03
C GLU A 34 4.84 -0.40 -8.76
N ALA A 35 3.92 -0.06 -9.66
CA ALA A 35 3.92 1.23 -10.35
C ALA A 35 3.79 2.43 -9.41
N ARG A 36 3.33 2.20 -8.17
CA ARG A 36 3.19 3.23 -7.13
C ARG A 36 4.50 3.53 -6.39
N GLY A 37 5.57 2.79 -6.69
CA GLY A 37 6.89 2.95 -6.11
C GLY A 37 7.16 2.03 -4.92
N ALA A 38 8.31 2.23 -4.27
CA ALA A 38 8.70 1.43 -3.11
C ALA A 38 7.75 1.66 -1.93
N LEU A 39 7.34 0.56 -1.29
CA LEU A 39 6.38 0.56 -0.18
C LEU A 39 6.92 1.28 1.04
N CYS A 40 6.04 1.95 1.77
CA CYS A 40 6.37 2.53 3.07
C CYS A 40 6.76 1.43 4.07
N SER A 41 8.05 1.38 4.40
CA SER A 41 8.63 0.37 5.27
C SER A 41 10.00 0.83 5.79
N GLY A 42 10.60 0.02 6.66
CA GLY A 42 11.91 0.27 7.24
C GLY A 42 11.87 0.96 8.60
N ALA A 43 13.06 1.27 9.12
CA ALA A 43 13.23 1.90 10.42
C ALA A 43 14.39 2.89 10.43
N GLY A 44 14.27 3.93 11.25
CA GLY A 44 15.31 4.94 11.45
C GLY A 44 14.92 6.31 10.85
N ALA A 45 15.93 7.08 10.45
CA ALA A 45 15.75 8.49 10.06
C ALA A 45 14.95 8.70 8.77
N ALA A 46 14.90 7.69 7.90
CA ALA A 46 14.15 7.73 6.65
C ALA A 46 13.57 6.33 6.34
N PRO A 47 12.43 6.25 5.64
CA PRO A 47 11.88 4.97 5.21
C PRO A 47 12.61 4.42 3.98
N GLU A 48 12.43 3.13 3.71
CA GLU A 48 12.92 2.47 2.49
C GLU A 48 12.06 2.81 1.25
N GLY A 49 10.84 3.29 1.47
CA GLY A 49 9.91 3.76 0.45
C GLY A 49 8.81 4.62 1.06
N THR A 50 7.94 5.17 0.24
CA THR A 50 6.87 6.08 0.72
C THR A 50 5.49 5.73 0.17
N ALA A 51 5.38 4.67 -0.63
CA ALA A 51 4.11 4.29 -1.23
C ALA A 51 3.16 3.75 -0.15
N CYS A 52 2.00 4.38 -0.05
CA CYS A 52 0.88 4.03 0.82
C CYS A 52 -0.44 4.07 0.05
N PRO A 53 -1.50 3.40 0.52
CA PRO A 53 -2.82 3.44 -0.12
C PRO A 53 -3.30 4.87 -0.37
N LEU A 54 -3.97 5.10 -1.50
CA LEU A 54 -4.63 6.37 -1.82
C LEU A 54 -6.11 6.26 -1.54
N ARG A 55 -6.76 7.42 -1.40
CA ARG A 55 -8.20 7.53 -1.32
C ARG A 55 -8.87 6.69 -2.42
N GLY A 56 -9.82 5.86 -2.01
CA GLY A 56 -10.59 5.02 -2.93
C GLY A 56 -9.97 3.65 -3.21
N ASP A 57 -8.75 3.36 -2.75
CA ASP A 57 -8.22 2.00 -2.78
C ASP A 57 -9.11 1.09 -1.92
N VAL A 58 -9.35 -0.12 -2.42
CA VAL A 58 -10.19 -1.11 -1.74
C VAL A 58 -9.30 -2.10 -1.01
N ALA A 59 -9.61 -2.35 0.26
CA ALA A 59 -8.87 -3.31 1.06
C ALA A 59 -9.04 -4.74 0.52
N VAL A 60 -7.98 -5.54 0.62
CA VAL A 60 -7.93 -6.95 0.22
C VAL A 60 -7.93 -7.90 1.42
N ALA A 61 -7.61 -7.40 2.62
CA ALA A 61 -7.58 -8.18 3.85
C ALA A 61 -7.85 -7.31 5.09
N ASP A 62 -8.09 -7.97 6.22
CA ASP A 62 -8.24 -7.37 7.55
C ASP A 62 -9.31 -6.27 7.66
N CYS A 63 -10.34 -6.33 6.80
CA CYS A 63 -11.44 -5.38 6.84
C CYS A 63 -12.52 -5.81 7.85
N HIS A 64 -12.85 -4.92 8.79
CA HIS A 64 -13.85 -5.14 9.82
C HIS A 64 -14.74 -3.90 10.00
N ASP A 65 -15.96 -4.09 10.51
CA ASP A 65 -16.98 -3.03 10.59
C ASP A 65 -16.61 -1.85 11.51
N TYR A 66 -15.71 -2.07 12.46
CA TYR A 66 -15.24 -1.04 13.37
C TYR A 66 -14.11 -0.17 12.79
N LEU A 67 -13.62 -0.48 11.58
CA LEU A 67 -12.50 0.25 11.00
C LEU A 67 -12.94 1.58 10.37
N PRO A 68 -12.08 2.61 10.41
CA PRO A 68 -12.38 3.93 9.82
C PRO A 68 -12.75 3.88 8.33
N SER A 69 -12.15 2.96 7.57
CA SER A 69 -12.39 2.77 6.14
C SER A 69 -13.64 1.93 5.81
N PHE A 70 -14.30 1.34 6.80
CA PHE A 70 -15.43 0.45 6.55
C PHE A 70 -16.62 1.19 5.94
N VAL A 71 -17.14 0.65 4.84
CA VAL A 71 -18.35 1.13 4.19
C VAL A 71 -19.45 0.09 4.37
N GLU A 72 -20.57 0.48 5.01
CA GLU A 72 -21.69 -0.43 5.28
C GLU A 72 -22.19 -1.13 4.00
N GLY A 73 -22.32 -2.45 4.07
CA GLY A 73 -22.76 -3.28 2.95
C GLY A 73 -21.72 -3.45 1.83
N SER A 74 -20.47 -3.04 2.06
CA SER A 74 -19.36 -3.13 1.11
C SER A 74 -18.08 -3.65 1.79
N SER A 75 -16.92 -3.32 1.23
CA SER A 75 -15.59 -3.53 1.81
C SER A 75 -15.04 -2.23 2.42
N CYS A 76 -13.84 -2.31 2.98
CA CYS A 76 -13.09 -1.16 3.44
C CYS A 76 -12.52 -0.41 2.24
N VAL A 77 -12.77 0.91 2.19
CA VAL A 77 -12.29 1.80 1.14
C VAL A 77 -11.54 2.94 1.80
N ALA A 78 -10.29 3.15 1.40
CA ALA A 78 -9.42 4.15 2.00
C ALA A 78 -10.11 5.53 1.97
N PRO A 79 -10.41 6.13 3.14
CA PRO A 79 -11.19 7.36 3.22
C PRO A 79 -10.35 8.60 2.95
N GLU A 80 -9.05 8.47 2.79
CA GLU A 80 -8.08 9.52 2.44
C GLU A 80 -6.77 8.89 1.97
N ASP A 81 -5.85 9.74 1.50
CA ASP A 81 -4.52 9.30 1.13
C ASP A 81 -3.74 8.98 2.40
N ALA A 82 -3.28 7.75 2.53
CA ALA A 82 -2.44 7.36 3.64
C ALA A 82 -1.03 7.95 3.47
N GLU A 83 -0.43 8.35 4.57
CA GLU A 83 0.91 8.91 4.60
C GLU A 83 1.90 7.94 5.24
N CYS A 84 3.11 7.88 4.69
CA CYS A 84 4.21 7.14 5.28
C CYS A 84 4.76 7.92 6.48
N ARG A 85 4.50 7.42 7.69
CA ARG A 85 4.89 8.05 8.96
C ARG A 85 5.46 7.01 9.92
N ILE A 86 6.06 7.46 11.02
CA ILE A 86 6.46 6.57 12.09
C ILE A 86 5.21 6.03 12.80
N VAL A 87 5.06 4.71 12.82
CA VAL A 87 3.93 4.00 13.46
C VAL A 87 4.28 3.47 14.84
N THR A 88 5.55 3.15 15.09
CA THR A 88 6.02 2.67 16.41
C THR A 88 7.52 2.87 16.54
N GLY A 89 7.97 3.56 17.60
CA GLY A 89 9.40 3.77 17.87
C GLY A 89 10.08 4.55 16.74
N SER A 90 10.87 3.86 15.92
CA SER A 90 11.47 4.40 14.69
C SER A 90 11.03 3.68 13.42
N THR A 91 9.98 2.86 13.48
CA THR A 91 9.47 2.05 12.37
C THR A 91 8.48 2.86 11.53
N TRP A 92 8.66 2.84 10.21
CA TRP A 92 7.79 3.49 9.24
C TRP A 92 6.64 2.57 8.81
N GLY A 93 5.46 3.16 8.63
CA GLY A 93 4.27 2.50 8.11
C GLY A 93 3.24 3.51 7.60
N CYS A 94 2.21 2.99 6.94
CA CYS A 94 1.15 3.84 6.39
C CYS A 94 0.14 4.21 7.47
N VAL A 95 -0.28 5.47 7.49
CA VAL A 95 -1.22 6.01 8.47
C VAL A 95 -2.25 6.88 7.78
N LEU A 96 -3.52 6.76 8.16
CA LEU A 96 -4.55 7.73 7.79
C LEU A 96 -4.33 9.04 8.59
N PRO A 97 -4.00 10.18 7.94
CA PRO A 97 -3.65 11.42 8.65
C PRO A 97 -4.71 11.92 9.65
N SER A 98 -5.98 11.67 9.38
CA SER A 98 -7.11 12.09 10.23
C SER A 98 -7.33 11.19 11.44
N ILE A 99 -6.82 9.96 11.41
CA ILE A 99 -6.99 8.96 12.48
C ILE A 99 -5.70 8.84 13.32
N GLY A 100 -4.55 8.89 12.66
CA GLY A 100 -3.27 8.60 13.29
C GLY A 100 -3.04 7.10 13.50
N CYS A 101 -1.93 6.79 14.17
CA CYS A 101 -1.58 5.44 14.56
C CYS A 101 -1.51 5.42 16.08
N GLY A 102 -2.36 4.64 16.74
CA GLY A 102 -2.54 4.69 18.19
C GLY A 102 -1.21 4.55 18.93
N ASP A 103 -0.76 5.62 19.59
CA ASP A 103 0.45 5.64 20.41
C ASP A 103 0.29 4.70 21.61
N SER A 104 0.67 3.44 21.46
CA SER A 104 1.04 2.60 22.60
C SER A 104 2.56 2.62 22.74
N GLY A 105 3.05 3.81 23.11
CA GLY A 105 4.32 4.11 23.77
C GLY A 105 5.52 3.20 23.53
N SER A 106 6.50 3.70 22.78
CA SER A 106 7.91 3.34 22.98
C SER A 106 8.83 4.49 22.58
N GLY A 107 8.51 5.69 23.06
CA GLY A 107 9.54 6.70 23.31
C GLY A 107 10.30 6.28 24.56
N THR A 108 11.46 5.64 24.40
CA THR A 108 12.44 5.57 25.49
C THR A 108 13.29 6.85 25.38
N PRO A 109 13.15 7.83 26.28
CA PRO A 109 14.15 8.88 26.39
C PRO A 109 15.43 8.26 26.98
N ALA A 110 16.54 8.42 26.28
CA ALA A 110 17.88 8.27 26.84
C ALA A 110 18.32 9.58 27.51
#